data_AF-A0A315EWH1-F1
#
_entry.id   AF-A0A315EWH1-F1
#
_cell.length_a   1.000
_cell.length_b   1.000
_cell.length_c   1.000
_cell.angle_alpha   90.00
_cell.angle_beta   90.00
_cell.angle_gamma   90.00
#
_symmetry.space_group_name_H-M   'P 1'
#
loop_
_entity.id
_entity.type
_entity.pdbx_description
1 polymer ?
#
loop_
_entity_poly.entity_id
_entity_poly.type
_entity_poly.pdbx_seq_one_letter_code
_entity_poly.pdbx_strand_id
1 'polypeptide(L)'
;MTQAKSRDNAIKSLGRQFDIVLDVTGMKVSNVGEPRSLYSLRHSSIMFRLMFGRAVDTLTLARNARTSPEMIDRFYAAPLQGEMNIGELQSKRRPRPWELGQAK
;
A
#
# COMPACT_ATOMS: atom_id res chain seq x y z
N MET A 1 -22.13 13.24 12.19
CA MET A 1 -21.80 11.96 11.55
C MET A 1 -22.86 10.94 11.93
N THR A 2 -23.62 10.41 10.98
CA THR A 2 -24.62 9.36 11.25
C THR A 2 -23.90 8.06 11.61
N GLN A 3 -24.21 7.47 12.77
CA GLN A 3 -23.72 6.12 13.09
C GLN A 3 -24.33 5.13 12.09
N ALA A 4 -23.47 4.45 11.33
CA ALA A 4 -23.92 3.40 10.42
C ALA A 4 -24.28 2.14 11.21
N LYS A 5 -25.51 1.64 11.04
CA LYS A 5 -26.03 0.46 11.74
C LYS A 5 -25.33 -0.86 11.34
N SER A 6 -24.61 -0.88 10.22
CA SER A 6 -23.87 -2.06 9.73
C SER A 6 -22.62 -1.65 8.95
N ARG A 7 -21.65 -2.57 8.84
CA ARG A 7 -20.41 -2.39 8.08
C ARG A 7 -20.67 -1.97 6.64
N ASP A 8 -21.60 -2.63 5.96
CA ASP A 8 -21.90 -2.35 4.55
C ASP A 8 -22.50 -0.95 4.37
N ASN A 9 -23.36 -0.54 5.30
CA ASN A 9 -23.90 0.82 5.30
C ASN A 9 -22.79 1.84 5.58
N ALA A 10 -21.85 1.54 6.48
CA ALA A 10 -20.71 2.40 6.75
C ALA A 10 -19.83 2.61 5.50
N ILE A 11 -19.51 1.53 4.79
CA ILE A 11 -18.69 1.59 3.57
C ILE A 11 -19.41 2.38 2.47
N LYS A 12 -20.72 2.19 2.28
CA LYS A 12 -21.51 2.96 1.31
C LYS A 12 -21.56 4.44 1.64
N SER A 13 -21.77 4.78 2.91
CA SER A 13 -21.76 6.17 3.38
C SER A 13 -20.39 6.83 3.19
N LEU A 14 -19.31 6.12 3.52
CA LEU A 14 -17.94 6.59 3.26
C LEU A 14 -17.68 6.79 1.77
N GLY A 15 -18.17 5.89 0.92
CA GLY A 15 -18.04 6.01 -0.54
C GLY A 15 -18.71 7.29 -1.07
N ARG A 16 -19.93 7.59 -0.60
CA ARG A 16 -20.62 8.83 -0.95
C ARG A 16 -19.91 10.08 -0.45
N GLN A 17 -19.44 10.07 0.80
CA GLN A 17 -18.70 11.20 1.36
C GLN A 17 -17.41 11.46 0.59
N PHE A 18 -16.70 10.38 0.23
CA PHE A 18 -15.49 10.50 -0.58
C PHE A 18 -15.78 11.04 -1.98
N ASP A 19 -16.85 10.58 -2.63
CA ASP A 19 -17.26 11.12 -3.95
C ASP A 19 -17.57 12.62 -3.90
N ILE A 20 -18.25 13.10 -2.84
CA ILE A 20 -18.49 14.53 -2.64
C ILE A 20 -17.16 15.29 -2.51
N VAL A 21 -16.20 14.77 -1.74
CA VAL A 21 -14.87 15.39 -1.60
C VAL A 21 -14.15 15.44 -2.95
N LEU A 22 -14.21 14.36 -3.73
CA LEU A 22 -13.62 14.32 -5.07
C LEU A 22 -14.27 15.34 -6.02
N ASP A 23 -15.58 15.53 -5.92
CA ASP A 23 -16.32 16.53 -6.70
C ASP A 23 -15.84 17.95 -6.37
N VAL A 24 -15.85 18.31 -5.09
CA VAL A 24 -15.47 19.64 -4.60
C VAL A 24 -14.03 19.99 -4.94
N THR A 25 -13.16 18.99 -4.97
CA THR A 25 -11.73 19.17 -5.28
C THR A 25 -11.39 19.05 -6.77
N GLY A 26 -12.37 18.72 -7.63
CA GLY A 26 -12.12 18.46 -9.05
C GLY A 26 -11.28 17.20 -9.31
N MET A 27 -11.22 16.26 -8.35
CA MET A 27 -10.38 15.07 -8.40
C MET A 27 -11.13 13.78 -8.75
N LYS A 28 -12.32 13.85 -9.36
CA LYS A 28 -13.08 12.65 -9.72
C LYS A 28 -12.36 11.71 -10.68
N VAL A 29 -11.48 12.23 -11.52
CA VAL A 29 -10.76 11.46 -12.53
C VAL A 29 -9.27 11.52 -12.24
N SER A 30 -8.60 10.37 -12.36
CA SER A 30 -7.15 10.24 -12.23
C SER A 30 -6.42 10.76 -13.46
N ASN A 31 -5.09 10.89 -13.37
CA ASN A 31 -4.25 11.35 -14.47
C ASN A 31 -4.26 10.41 -15.69
N VAL A 32 -4.73 9.17 -15.51
CA VAL A 32 -4.87 8.15 -16.56
C VAL A 32 -6.32 8.00 -17.06
N GLY A 33 -7.22 8.90 -16.65
CA GLY A 33 -8.62 8.90 -17.10
C GLY A 33 -9.56 7.97 -16.32
N GLU A 34 -9.06 7.25 -15.30
CA GLU A 34 -9.90 6.35 -14.51
C GLU A 34 -10.65 7.10 -13.39
N PRO A 35 -11.92 6.76 -13.12
CA PRO A 35 -12.69 7.34 -12.02
C PRO A 35 -12.10 6.92 -10.67
N ARG A 36 -11.98 7.88 -9.74
CA ARG A 36 -11.52 7.61 -8.38
C ARG A 36 -12.65 7.08 -7.51
N SER A 37 -12.33 6.10 -6.66
CA SER A 37 -13.22 5.54 -5.65
C SER A 37 -12.45 5.28 -4.36
N LEU A 38 -13.13 4.79 -3.31
CA LEU A 38 -12.43 4.34 -2.10
C LEU A 38 -11.35 3.29 -2.40
N TYR A 39 -11.50 2.50 -3.47
CA TYR A 39 -10.48 1.53 -3.88
C TYR A 39 -9.20 2.20 -4.39
N SER A 40 -9.29 3.42 -4.94
CA SER A 40 -8.12 4.20 -5.35
C SER A 40 -7.22 4.57 -4.16
N LEU A 41 -7.80 4.73 -2.95
CA LEU A 41 -7.04 4.93 -1.72
C LEU A 41 -6.25 3.68 -1.35
N ARG A 42 -6.87 2.49 -1.47
CA ARG A 42 -6.16 1.21 -1.30
C ARG A 42 -4.98 1.12 -2.26
N HIS A 43 -5.20 1.48 -3.53
CA HIS A 43 -4.15 1.47 -4.54
C HIS A 43 -2.98 2.39 -4.20
N SER A 44 -3.26 3.65 -3.88
CA SER A 44 -2.25 4.61 -3.47
C SER A 44 -1.51 4.17 -2.21
N SER A 45 -2.21 3.63 -1.21
CA SER A 45 -1.58 3.18 0.05
C SER A 45 -0.61 2.02 -0.14
N ILE A 46 -0.95 1.03 -0.98
CA ILE A 46 -0.10 -0.12 -1.27
C ILE A 46 1.10 0.34 -2.10
N MET A 47 0.87 1.15 -3.14
CA MET A 47 1.96 1.70 -3.96
C MET A 47 2.92 2.57 -3.15
N PHE A 48 2.43 3.46 -2.29
CA PHE A 48 3.30 4.28 -1.43
C PHE A 48 4.14 3.42 -0.49
N ARG A 49 3.57 2.33 0.03
CA ARG A 49 4.34 1.42 0.89
C ARG A 49 5.40 0.66 0.10
N LEU A 50 5.14 0.29 -1.15
CA LEU A 50 6.15 -0.33 -2.03
C LEU A 50 7.26 0.65 -2.47
N MET A 51 6.90 1.88 -2.81
CA MET A 51 7.86 2.87 -3.34
C MET A 51 8.69 3.56 -2.26
N PHE A 52 8.08 3.87 -1.11
CA PHE A 52 8.68 4.71 -0.07
C PHE A 52 8.86 3.98 1.26
N GLY A 53 8.34 2.76 1.38
CA GLY A 53 8.43 2.00 2.62
C GLY A 53 9.80 1.37 2.80
N ARG A 54 10.45 1.66 3.93
CA ARG A 54 11.63 0.91 4.37
C ARG A 54 11.27 -0.55 4.68
N ALA A 55 12.08 -1.47 4.15
CA ALA A 55 12.00 -2.91 4.37
C ALA A 55 10.58 -3.50 4.18
N VAL A 56 9.93 -3.17 3.05
CA VAL A 56 8.60 -3.71 2.72
C VAL A 56 8.75 -4.90 1.81
N ASP A 57 8.57 -6.07 2.41
CA ASP A 57 8.43 -7.32 1.68
C ASP A 57 6.98 -7.50 1.18
N THR A 58 6.84 -8.03 -0.03
CA THR A 58 5.54 -8.20 -0.72
C THR A 58 4.61 -9.14 0.05
N LEU A 59 5.15 -10.19 0.68
CA LEU A 59 4.37 -11.12 1.51
C LEU A 59 3.79 -10.42 2.76
N THR A 60 4.61 -9.60 3.41
CA THR A 60 4.17 -8.83 4.60
C THR A 60 3.08 -7.84 4.21
N LEU A 61 3.25 -7.14 3.08
CA LEU A 61 2.26 -6.20 2.58
C LEU A 61 0.96 -6.89 2.17
N ALA A 62 1.04 -8.02 1.48
CA ALA A 62 -0.12 -8.81 1.05
C ALA A 62 -0.96 -9.26 2.25
N ARG A 63 -0.32 -9.74 3.33
CA ARG A 63 -0.99 -10.13 4.58
C ARG A 63 -1.73 -8.95 5.22
N ASN A 64 -1.10 -7.78 5.29
CA ASN A 64 -1.74 -6.58 5.83
C ASN A 64 -2.94 -6.14 4.98
N ALA A 65 -2.78 -6.14 3.66
CA ALA A 65 -3.82 -5.79 2.71
C ALA A 65 -4.92 -6.86 2.55
N ARG A 66 -4.75 -8.04 3.16
CA ARG A 66 -5.65 -9.20 3.00
C ARG A 66 -5.83 -9.58 1.54
N THR A 67 -4.72 -9.74 0.83
CA THR A 67 -4.66 -10.21 -0.55
C THR A 67 -3.46 -11.14 -0.72
N SER A 68 -3.23 -11.63 -1.93
CA SER A 68 -2.11 -12.52 -2.20
C SER A 68 -0.89 -11.73 -2.71
N PRO A 69 0.34 -12.23 -2.52
CA PRO A 69 1.54 -11.62 -3.10
C PRO A 69 1.44 -11.47 -4.62
N GLU A 70 0.81 -12.42 -5.31
CA GLU A 70 0.58 -12.38 -6.77
C GLU A 70 -0.32 -11.21 -7.17
N MET A 71 -1.34 -10.90 -6.35
CA MET A 71 -2.19 -9.72 -6.56
C MET A 71 -1.44 -8.42 -6.25
N ILE A 72 -0.50 -8.42 -5.30
CA ILE A 72 0.38 -7.28 -5.08
C ILE A 72 1.27 -7.05 -6.31
N ASP A 73 1.87 -8.11 -6.82
CA ASP A 73 2.77 -8.07 -7.96
C ASP A 73 2.06 -7.56 -9.23
N ARG A 74 0.94 -8.19 -9.58
CA ARG A 74 0.16 -7.89 -10.78
C ARG A 74 -0.38 -6.48 -10.85
N PHE A 75 -0.87 -5.93 -9.73
CA PHE A 75 -1.65 -4.67 -9.73
C PHE A 75 -0.90 -3.47 -9.17
N TYR A 76 0.23 -3.68 -8.49
CA TYR A 76 0.94 -2.61 -7.79
C TYR A 76 2.46 -2.60 -7.99
N ALA A 77 3.09 -3.76 -8.26
CA ALA A 77 4.54 -3.83 -8.43
C ALA A 77 5.01 -3.57 -9.87
N ALA A 78 4.12 -3.62 -10.87
CA ALA A 78 4.46 -3.37 -12.27
C ALA A 78 5.25 -2.07 -12.55
N PRO A 79 5.04 -0.95 -11.81
CA PRO A 79 5.82 0.27 -12.00
C PRO A 79 7.17 0.29 -11.27
N LEU A 80 7.49 -0.71 -10.44
CA LEU A 80 8.72 -0.73 -9.66
C LEU A 80 9.89 -1.23 -10.52
N GLN A 81 10.95 -0.44 -10.57
CA GLN A 81 12.21 -0.85 -11.20
C GLN A 81 13.03 -1.68 -10.20
N GLY A 82 13.67 -2.77 -10.66
CA GLY A 82 14.49 -3.65 -9.82
C GLY A 82 15.65 -2.92 -9.12
N GLU A 83 16.05 -1.77 -9.63
CA GLU A 83 17.10 -0.90 -9.10
C GLU A 83 16.71 -0.19 -7.79
N MET A 84 15.41 -0.06 -7.50
CA MET A 84 14.90 0.65 -6.33
C MET A 84 15.25 -0.04 -5.00
N ASN A 85 15.55 -1.35 -5.02
CA ASN A 85 15.74 -2.16 -3.82
C ASN A 85 17.16 -2.74 -3.66
N ILE A 86 18.14 -2.31 -4.46
CA ILE A 86 19.51 -2.88 -4.42
C ILE A 86 20.12 -2.79 -3.01
N GLY A 87 19.93 -1.68 -2.30
CA GLY A 87 20.44 -1.50 -0.94
C GLY A 87 19.86 -2.49 0.08
N GLU A 88 18.57 -2.82 -0.05
CA GLU A 88 17.91 -3.81 0.81
C GLU A 88 18.29 -5.24 0.41
N LEU A 89 18.34 -5.53 -0.90
CA LEU A 89 18.75 -6.83 -1.45
C LEU A 89 20.19 -7.20 -1.06
N GLN A 90 21.08 -6.21 -1.05
CA GLN A 90 22.49 -6.37 -0.69
C GLN A 90 22.75 -6.07 0.80
N SER A 91 21.71 -5.78 1.57
CA SER A 91 21.87 -5.52 3.00
C SER A 91 22.33 -6.80 3.71
N LYS A 92 23.40 -6.67 4.51
CA LYS A 92 23.83 -7.76 5.37
C LYS A 92 22.90 -7.82 6.57
N ARG A 93 22.55 -9.04 6.98
CA ARG A 93 21.80 -9.26 8.22
C ARG A 93 22.56 -8.60 9.37
N ARG A 94 21.87 -7.81 10.20
CA ARG A 94 22.49 -7.26 11.41
C ARG A 94 23.01 -8.44 12.25
N PRO A 95 24.29 -8.41 12.68
CA PRO A 95 24.84 -9.46 13.51
C PRO A 95 24.01 -9.59 14.78
N ARG A 96 23.72 -10.83 15.16
CA ARG A 96 22.98 -11.11 16.38
C ARG A 96 23.88 -10.73 17.58
N PRO A 97 23.30 -10.30 18.71
CA PRO A 97 24.10 -9.83 19.85
C PRO A 97 25.20 -10.80 20.31
N TRP A 98 24.98 -12.11 20.17
CA TRP A 98 25.93 -13.16 20.53
C TRP A 98 26.98 -13.50 19.46
N GLU A 99 26.89 -12.92 18.26
CA GLU A 99 27.89 -13.05 17.19
C GLU A 99 28.98 -11.97 17.32
N LEU A 100 28.68 -10.86 18.01
CA LEU A 100 29.61 -9.75 18.26
C LEU A 100 30.71 -10.05 19.28
N GLY A 101 30.49 -11.06 20.16
CA GLY A 101 31.46 -11.48 21.18
C GLY A 101 32.41 -12.60 20.76
N GLN A 102 32.29 -13.11 19.52
CA GLN A 102 33.12 -14.22 19.02
C GLN A 102 34.20 -13.77 18.02
N ALA A 103 34.27 -12.48 17.70
CA ALA A 103 35.39 -11.91 16.98
C ALA A 103 36.56 -11.74 17.96
N LYS A 104 37.39 -12.79 18.02
CA LYS A 104 38.66 -12.82 18.75
C LYS A 104 39.78 -12.25 17.91
#